data_AF-Q0RIB6-F1
#
_entry.id   AF-Q0RIB6-F1
#
_cell.length_a   1.000
_cell.length_b   1.000
_cell.length_c   1.000
_cell.angle_alpha   90.00
_cell.angle_beta   90.00
_cell.angle_gamma   90.00
#
_symmetry.space_group_name_H-M   'P 1'
#
loop_
_entity.id
_entity.type
_entity.pdbx_description
1 polymer ?
#
loop_
_entity_poly.entity_id
_entity_poly.type
_entity_poly.pdbx_seq_one_letter_code
_entity_poly.pdbx_strand_id
1 'polypeptide(L)'
;MGGLTLPAAILEWIEKAVGHPVLRATRIPGGGTRQGWFIDLDTGRIGDTGRIGDTGRIGDTGDTGGKLFLRYSPQPLPARSAFHRLATEAEVLRALGSAGIAVPAVYAVHPVDEAVLLERVPGDTWFARIRDPDEQVRVAQDFIRSLARIHRLDPARLDVPALGPVRSAREHALERIAQIRRRATAPDGSIDPLVRLSADWLEAHVPAYDGPVVLVQGDTGPGNFLYRDGRVTAVLDWELCHVGDPMDDIAWLSLRTVQDTFTHLPDRLAEYEKLSGHAIDVDRILYYRVFAETTMATLAPDDGPHTPARDGTPAADDDQSAAEKDAGNLMLYLQLHRRLWLEALNAVMGLGLTSPVMPEPTEPRDWQPLYADVLAMLRTITPRVDDPLASQWLKGTARIVRHLRELDACGRERDELERSDLARLLGHPPASLPAGRDALAAAHAARRVSDEDVTRYLWNRVMRDDHVMRHASGALHRRTWPPLTDAS
;
A
#
# COMPACT_ATOMS: atom_id res chain seq x y z
N MET A 1 -31.20 10.45 6.01
CA MET A 1 -29.85 9.97 5.68
C MET A 1 -29.23 11.02 4.77
N GLY A 2 -28.47 11.96 5.34
CA GLY A 2 -27.77 12.98 4.54
C GLY A 2 -26.67 12.30 3.74
N GLY A 3 -26.70 12.41 2.42
CA GLY A 3 -25.62 11.92 1.57
C GLY A 3 -24.30 12.61 1.93
N LEU A 4 -23.19 11.91 1.78
CA LEU A 4 -21.87 12.54 1.83
C LEU A 4 -21.77 13.54 0.67
N THR A 5 -21.70 14.83 0.97
CA THR A 5 -21.60 15.90 -0.03
C THR A 5 -20.27 16.62 0.07
N LEU A 6 -19.71 17.03 -1.06
CA LEU A 6 -18.54 17.91 -1.09
C LEU A 6 -18.87 19.26 -0.41
N PRO A 7 -17.89 19.91 0.25
CA PRO A 7 -18.06 21.28 0.75
C PRO A 7 -18.42 22.24 -0.38
N ALA A 8 -19.29 23.22 -0.08
CA ALA A 8 -19.75 24.20 -1.07
C ALA A 8 -18.59 24.96 -1.74
N ALA A 9 -17.57 25.35 -0.96
CA ALA A 9 -16.38 26.03 -1.47
C ALA A 9 -15.60 25.19 -2.51
N ILE A 10 -15.55 23.87 -2.34
CA ILE A 10 -14.90 22.97 -3.31
C ILE A 10 -15.72 22.89 -4.60
N LEU A 11 -17.04 22.82 -4.50
CA LEU A 11 -17.93 22.84 -5.67
C LEU A 11 -17.80 24.17 -6.44
N GLU A 12 -17.87 25.31 -5.75
CA GLU A 12 -17.70 26.64 -6.35
C GLU A 12 -16.34 26.80 -7.04
N TRP A 13 -15.26 26.27 -6.44
CA TRP A 13 -13.95 26.25 -7.06
C TRP A 13 -13.93 25.41 -8.35
N ILE A 14 -14.50 24.21 -8.32
CA ILE A 14 -14.58 23.34 -9.51
C ILE A 14 -15.32 24.07 -10.63
N GLU A 15 -16.51 24.60 -10.36
CA GLU A 15 -17.33 25.31 -11.34
C GLU A 15 -16.60 26.52 -11.93
N LYS A 16 -15.90 27.29 -11.10
CA LYS A 16 -15.08 28.42 -11.54
C LYS A 16 -13.90 27.96 -12.39
N ALA A 17 -13.25 26.86 -12.04
CA ALA A 17 -12.08 26.34 -12.73
C ALA A 17 -12.42 25.81 -14.13
N VAL A 18 -13.59 25.19 -14.30
CA VAL A 18 -14.02 24.57 -15.56
C VAL A 18 -15.02 25.41 -16.36
N GLY A 19 -15.65 26.41 -15.76
CA GLY A 19 -16.64 27.28 -16.40
C GLY A 19 -18.03 26.65 -16.59
N HIS A 20 -18.31 25.53 -15.92
CA HIS A 20 -19.57 24.78 -16.03
C HIS A 20 -20.10 24.37 -14.65
N PRO A 21 -21.43 24.38 -14.41
CA PRO A 21 -22.03 23.90 -13.17
C PRO A 21 -21.74 22.41 -12.92
N VAL A 22 -21.62 22.00 -11.66
CA VAL A 22 -21.53 20.59 -11.27
C VAL A 22 -22.94 20.00 -11.14
N LEU A 23 -23.27 19.03 -11.98
CA LEU A 23 -24.55 18.30 -11.91
C LEU A 23 -24.56 17.25 -10.81
N ARG A 24 -23.43 16.54 -10.66
CA ARG A 24 -23.32 15.41 -9.74
C ARG A 24 -21.88 15.25 -9.26
N ALA A 25 -21.73 15.05 -7.95
CA ALA A 25 -20.50 14.57 -7.34
C ALA A 25 -20.79 13.22 -6.68
N THR A 26 -20.00 12.19 -6.97
CA THR A 26 -20.18 10.85 -6.39
C THR A 26 -18.86 10.35 -5.82
N ARG A 27 -18.81 10.13 -4.50
CA ARG A 27 -17.65 9.56 -3.82
C ARG A 27 -17.46 8.11 -4.26
N ILE A 28 -16.22 7.75 -4.53
CA ILE A 28 -15.84 6.39 -4.92
C ILE A 28 -15.38 5.65 -3.65
N PRO A 29 -15.81 4.39 -3.44
CA PRO A 29 -15.30 3.58 -2.34
C PRO A 29 -13.78 3.33 -2.51
N GLY A 30 -13.01 3.49 -1.43
CA GLY A 30 -11.55 3.39 -1.45
C GLY A 30 -10.85 4.76 -1.46
N GLY A 31 -9.51 4.73 -1.39
CA GLY A 31 -8.68 5.90 -1.07
C GLY A 31 -8.64 6.09 0.44
N GLY A 32 -7.43 6.10 1.03
CA GLY A 32 -7.23 6.19 2.48
C GLY A 32 -7.69 7.53 3.05
N THR A 33 -6.76 8.39 3.43
CA THR A 33 -7.07 9.76 3.91
C THR A 33 -7.58 10.67 2.79
N ARG A 34 -7.31 10.30 1.52
CA ARG A 34 -7.67 11.07 0.33
C ARG A 34 -8.87 10.46 -0.37
N GLN A 35 -9.85 11.30 -0.62
CA GLN A 35 -11.10 10.92 -1.25
C GLN A 35 -10.99 11.05 -2.77
N GLY A 36 -11.54 10.07 -3.48
CA GLY A 36 -11.79 10.14 -4.93
C GLY A 36 -13.27 10.43 -5.21
N TRP A 37 -13.53 11.37 -6.10
CA TRP A 37 -14.88 11.74 -6.51
C TRP A 37 -15.02 11.79 -8.03
N PHE A 38 -16.07 11.17 -8.57
CA PHE A 38 -16.52 11.45 -9.93
C PHE A 38 -17.32 12.74 -9.94
N ILE A 39 -16.97 13.64 -10.87
CA ILE A 39 -17.61 14.94 -11.06
C ILE A 39 -18.20 14.97 -12.47
N ASP A 40 -19.52 15.13 -12.56
CA ASP A 40 -20.24 15.28 -13.82
C ASP A 40 -20.71 16.75 -13.95
N LEU A 41 -20.40 17.40 -15.06
CA LEU A 41 -20.63 18.82 -15.35
C LEU A 41 -21.80 19.04 -16.31
N ASP A 42 -22.50 20.17 -16.16
CA ASP A 42 -23.49 20.64 -17.14
C ASP A 42 -22.80 21.39 -18.28
N THR A 43 -22.52 20.67 -19.36
CA THR A 43 -21.89 21.26 -20.55
C THR A 43 -22.90 21.86 -21.53
N GLY A 44 -24.20 21.84 -21.23
CA GLY A 44 -25.26 22.31 -22.14
C GLY A 44 -25.42 21.47 -23.41
N ARG A 45 -24.71 20.35 -23.54
CA ARG A 45 -24.82 19.41 -24.67
C ARG A 45 -25.96 18.43 -24.40
N ILE A 46 -27.10 18.68 -25.04
CA ILE A 46 -28.23 17.75 -25.07
C ILE A 46 -27.87 16.56 -25.98
N GLY A 47 -27.62 15.39 -25.39
CA GLY A 47 -27.70 14.09 -26.07
C GLY A 47 -26.41 13.28 -26.18
N ASP A 48 -26.13 12.45 -25.18
CA ASP A 48 -25.97 11.00 -25.40
C ASP A 48 -26.23 10.25 -24.08
N THR A 49 -27.49 10.27 -23.64
CA THR A 49 -28.01 9.25 -22.74
C THR A 49 -28.24 7.98 -23.56
N GLY A 50 -27.17 7.22 -23.79
CA GLY A 50 -27.26 5.81 -24.17
C GLY A 50 -26.93 5.44 -25.61
N ARG A 51 -25.64 5.34 -25.92
CA ARG A 51 -25.01 4.12 -26.47
C ARG A 51 -23.50 4.18 -26.31
N ILE A 52 -22.92 3.12 -25.76
CA ILE A 52 -21.46 2.88 -25.82
C ILE A 52 -21.12 2.68 -27.30
N GLY A 53 -20.63 3.74 -27.95
CA GLY A 53 -20.15 3.75 -29.32
C GLY A 53 -18.63 3.74 -29.34
N ASP A 54 -18.11 2.74 -30.03
CA ASP A 54 -16.73 2.44 -30.39
C ASP A 54 -16.14 3.52 -31.35
N THR A 55 -14.81 3.59 -31.43
CA THR A 55 -13.94 4.52 -32.20
C THR A 55 -13.72 5.91 -31.57
N GLY A 56 -12.54 6.51 -31.46
CA GLY A 56 -11.18 6.18 -31.89
C GLY A 56 -10.32 7.45 -31.85
N ARG A 57 -9.04 7.29 -31.48
CA ARG A 57 -7.91 8.24 -31.50
C ARG A 57 -7.77 9.29 -30.38
N ILE A 58 -6.66 9.10 -29.67
CA ILE A 58 -5.94 10.04 -28.81
C ILE A 58 -5.33 11.13 -29.69
N GLY A 59 -5.73 12.37 -29.47
CA GLY A 59 -5.17 13.55 -30.12
C GLY A 59 -6.02 14.78 -29.82
N ASP A 60 -5.38 15.75 -29.19
CA ASP A 60 -5.87 17.09 -28.83
C ASP A 60 -6.71 17.20 -27.54
N THR A 61 -6.26 18.11 -26.67
CA THR A 61 -6.84 18.42 -25.37
C THR A 61 -8.28 18.93 -25.52
N GLY A 62 -9.22 18.39 -24.73
CA GLY A 62 -10.28 19.24 -24.18
C GLY A 62 -11.74 18.80 -24.23
N ASP A 63 -12.11 17.56 -24.55
CA ASP A 63 -13.53 17.15 -24.42
C ASP A 63 -13.71 15.83 -23.66
N THR A 64 -13.78 15.93 -22.34
CA THR A 64 -14.14 14.80 -21.46
C THR A 64 -15.66 14.55 -21.40
N GLY A 65 -16.45 15.22 -22.25
CA GLY A 65 -17.91 15.14 -22.21
C GLY A 65 -18.50 15.59 -20.87
N GLY A 66 -17.80 16.48 -20.17
CA GLY A 66 -18.19 16.96 -18.84
C GLY A 66 -17.89 16.01 -17.68
N LYS A 67 -17.01 15.01 -17.84
CA LYS A 67 -16.69 14.04 -16.78
C LYS A 67 -15.26 14.22 -16.26
N LEU A 68 -15.12 14.49 -14.96
CA LEU A 68 -13.85 14.73 -14.28
C LEU A 68 -13.72 13.87 -13.03
N PHE A 69 -12.49 13.81 -12.51
CA PHE A 69 -12.15 13.10 -11.29
C PHE A 69 -11.48 14.07 -10.32
N LEU A 70 -11.99 14.14 -9.10
CA LEU A 70 -11.41 14.98 -8.05
C LEU A 70 -10.68 14.09 -7.04
N ARG A 71 -9.38 14.35 -6.84
CA ARG A 71 -8.67 13.95 -5.61
C ARG A 71 -8.84 15.06 -4.59
N TYR A 72 -9.32 14.72 -3.40
CA TYR A 72 -9.57 15.69 -2.32
C TYR A 72 -9.19 15.13 -0.95
N SER A 73 -8.40 15.87 -0.19
CA SER A 73 -8.14 15.60 1.23
C SER A 73 -8.81 16.67 2.09
N PRO A 74 -9.83 16.34 2.89
CA PRO A 74 -10.48 17.31 3.77
C PRO A 74 -9.60 17.73 4.95
N GLN A 75 -8.59 16.93 5.28
CA GLN A 75 -7.61 17.22 6.31
C GLN A 75 -6.25 17.50 5.65
N PRO A 76 -5.45 18.42 6.22
CA PRO A 76 -4.09 18.65 5.76
C PRO A 76 -3.25 17.38 5.96
N LEU A 77 -2.23 17.21 5.11
CA LEU A 77 -1.27 16.13 5.32
C LEU A 77 -0.49 16.36 6.62
N PRO A 78 -0.25 15.28 7.40
CA PRO A 78 0.73 15.24 8.47
C PRO A 78 2.04 15.95 8.11
N ALA A 79 2.64 16.69 9.05
CA ALA A 79 3.90 17.39 8.82
C ALA A 79 5.05 16.42 8.45
N ARG A 80 4.94 15.17 8.91
CA ARG A 80 5.87 14.07 8.60
C ARG A 80 5.27 13.06 7.63
N SER A 81 4.30 13.43 6.81
CA SER A 81 3.68 12.53 5.83
C SER A 81 4.71 11.91 4.91
N ALA A 82 4.52 10.63 4.57
CA ALA A 82 5.25 9.99 3.49
C ALA A 82 4.75 10.43 2.10
N PHE A 83 3.49 10.84 2.03
CA PHE A 83 2.83 11.25 0.82
C PHE A 83 3.18 12.70 0.48
N HIS A 84 3.51 12.93 -0.79
CA HIS A 84 3.58 14.25 -1.40
C HIS A 84 2.24 14.97 -1.32
N ARG A 85 2.22 16.31 -1.33
CA ARG A 85 0.97 17.07 -1.49
C ARG A 85 0.35 16.82 -2.85
N LEU A 86 -0.98 16.96 -2.95
CA LEU A 86 -1.67 16.81 -4.24
C LEU A 86 -1.16 17.82 -5.29
N ALA A 87 -0.72 19.00 -4.87
CA ALA A 87 -0.08 19.96 -5.76
C ALA A 87 1.23 19.43 -6.37
N THR A 88 2.04 18.69 -5.58
CA THR A 88 3.27 18.04 -6.07
C THR A 88 2.94 16.93 -7.05
N GLU A 89 1.92 16.11 -6.77
CA GLU A 89 1.44 15.10 -7.73
C GLU A 89 0.97 15.73 -9.04
N ALA A 90 0.31 16.88 -8.98
CA ALA A 90 -0.11 17.60 -10.17
C ALA A 90 1.08 18.09 -11.03
N GLU A 91 2.20 18.50 -10.43
CA GLU A 91 3.44 18.81 -11.16
C GLU A 91 3.97 17.55 -11.89
N VAL A 92 4.03 16.42 -11.19
CA VAL A 92 4.48 15.13 -11.74
C VAL A 92 3.59 14.68 -12.89
N LEU A 93 2.26 14.71 -12.71
CA LEU A 93 1.28 14.35 -13.75
C LEU A 93 1.42 15.23 -14.99
N ARG A 94 1.62 16.55 -14.83
CA ARG A 94 1.86 17.45 -15.96
C ARG A 94 3.16 17.10 -16.69
N ALA A 95 4.26 16.91 -15.97
CA ALA A 95 5.55 16.56 -16.57
C ALA A 95 5.49 15.23 -17.35
N LEU A 96 4.83 14.22 -16.78
CA LEU A 96 4.61 12.92 -17.41
C LEU A 96 3.70 13.02 -18.66
N GLY A 97 2.61 13.79 -18.56
CA GLY A 97 1.72 14.07 -19.69
C GLY A 97 2.46 14.76 -20.84
N SER A 98 3.28 15.78 -20.55
CA SER A 98 4.13 16.46 -21.54
C SER A 98 5.19 15.53 -22.16
N ALA A 99 5.66 14.52 -21.41
CA ALA A 99 6.54 13.48 -21.92
C ALA A 99 5.80 12.35 -22.68
N GLY A 100 4.49 12.47 -22.86
CA GLY A 100 3.66 11.52 -23.59
C GLY A 100 3.38 10.21 -22.85
N ILE A 101 3.57 10.17 -21.52
CA ILE A 101 3.15 9.06 -20.68
C ILE A 101 1.63 9.13 -20.48
N ALA A 102 0.97 7.96 -20.52
CA ALA A 102 -0.45 7.86 -20.26
C ALA A 102 -0.71 8.05 -18.75
N VAL A 103 -1.10 9.27 -18.37
CA VAL A 103 -1.51 9.67 -17.02
C VAL A 103 -2.74 10.59 -17.11
N PRO A 104 -3.56 10.73 -16.06
CA PRO A 104 -4.69 11.65 -16.11
C PRO A 104 -4.24 13.10 -16.31
N ALA A 105 -4.85 13.82 -17.25
CA ALA A 105 -4.57 15.24 -17.43
C ALA A 105 -5.00 16.06 -16.20
N VAL A 106 -4.17 17.03 -15.80
CA VAL A 106 -4.49 17.95 -14.69
C VAL A 106 -5.28 19.14 -15.22
N TYR A 107 -6.53 19.29 -14.77
CA TYR A 107 -7.40 20.42 -15.11
C TYR A 107 -7.15 21.62 -14.19
N ALA A 108 -7.15 21.37 -12.88
CA ALA A 108 -7.00 22.44 -11.90
C ALA A 108 -6.35 21.92 -10.61
N VAL A 109 -5.57 22.78 -9.97
CA VAL A 109 -5.00 22.56 -8.64
C VAL A 109 -5.58 23.64 -7.75
N HIS A 110 -6.17 23.26 -6.62
CA HIS A 110 -6.70 24.23 -5.69
C HIS A 110 -5.53 24.98 -5.01
N PRO A 111 -5.61 26.32 -4.85
CA PRO A 111 -4.47 27.12 -4.40
C PRO A 111 -4.12 26.96 -2.91
N VAL A 112 -5.07 26.47 -2.10
CA VAL A 112 -4.94 26.38 -0.63
C VAL A 112 -5.21 24.96 -0.14
N ASP A 113 -6.45 24.49 -0.31
CA ASP A 113 -6.85 23.13 0.06
C ASP A 113 -6.17 22.04 -0.79
N GLU A 114 -5.99 20.87 -0.19
CA GLU A 114 -5.50 19.66 -0.85
C GLU A 114 -6.60 19.10 -1.79
N ALA A 115 -6.75 19.73 -2.96
CA ALA A 115 -7.68 19.32 -3.99
C ALA A 115 -7.07 19.48 -5.39
N VAL A 116 -7.21 18.43 -6.21
CA VAL A 116 -6.78 18.44 -7.61
C VAL A 116 -7.87 17.84 -8.49
N LEU A 117 -8.23 18.57 -9.53
CA LEU A 117 -9.19 18.17 -10.53
C LEU A 117 -8.43 17.58 -11.74
N LEU A 118 -8.75 16.33 -12.05
CA LEU A 118 -8.11 15.51 -13.05
C LEU A 118 -9.12 15.09 -14.12
N GLU A 119 -8.59 14.65 -15.26
CA GLU A 119 -9.33 13.89 -16.25
C GLU A 119 -9.93 12.62 -15.63
N ARG A 120 -11.20 12.34 -15.92
CA ARG A 120 -11.77 11.02 -15.64
C ARG A 120 -11.43 10.07 -16.78
N VAL A 121 -10.23 9.51 -16.72
CA VAL A 121 -9.75 8.54 -17.71
C VAL A 121 -10.66 7.28 -17.69
N PRO A 122 -11.13 6.80 -18.86
CA PRO A 122 -11.92 5.58 -18.91
C PRO A 122 -11.07 4.32 -18.69
N GLY A 123 -11.58 3.38 -17.90
CA GLY A 123 -10.98 2.07 -17.67
C GLY A 123 -11.42 1.45 -16.35
N ASP A 124 -11.06 0.18 -16.17
CA ASP A 124 -11.21 -0.56 -14.92
C ASP A 124 -9.93 -0.49 -14.09
N THR A 125 -10.06 -0.55 -12.76
CA THR A 125 -8.95 -0.48 -11.79
C THR A 125 -8.54 -1.83 -11.20
N TRP A 126 -9.38 -2.87 -11.35
CA TRP A 126 -9.18 -4.15 -10.69
C TRP A 126 -8.60 -5.19 -11.65
N PHE A 127 -7.28 -5.28 -11.69
CA PHE A 127 -6.56 -6.20 -12.57
C PHE A 127 -6.95 -7.67 -12.36
N ALA A 128 -7.18 -8.12 -11.12
CA ALA A 128 -7.65 -9.48 -10.85
C ALA A 128 -9.07 -9.80 -11.36
N ARG A 129 -9.84 -8.82 -11.84
CA ARG A 129 -11.17 -9.08 -12.43
C ARG A 129 -11.12 -9.45 -13.91
N ILE A 130 -9.97 -9.33 -14.56
CA ILE A 130 -9.78 -9.82 -15.92
C ILE A 130 -9.90 -11.34 -15.91
N ARG A 131 -10.95 -11.86 -16.56
CA ARG A 131 -11.25 -13.29 -16.57
C ARG A 131 -10.58 -14.05 -17.71
N ASP A 132 -10.29 -13.36 -18.81
CA ASP A 132 -9.51 -13.92 -19.92
C ASP A 132 -8.01 -13.84 -19.56
N PRO A 133 -7.33 -14.99 -19.36
CA PRO A 133 -5.89 -15.00 -19.04
C PRO A 133 -5.05 -14.31 -20.11
N ASP A 134 -5.42 -14.42 -21.39
CA ASP A 134 -4.67 -13.80 -22.48
C ASP A 134 -4.81 -12.28 -22.45
N GLU A 135 -6.00 -11.77 -22.12
CA GLU A 135 -6.22 -10.33 -21.88
C GLU A 135 -5.41 -9.85 -20.67
N GLN A 136 -5.41 -10.62 -19.58
CA GLN A 136 -4.68 -10.26 -18.37
C GLN A 136 -3.17 -10.16 -18.65
N VAL A 137 -2.61 -11.07 -19.46
CA VAL A 137 -1.23 -11.00 -19.94
C VAL A 137 -1.01 -9.78 -20.83
N ARG A 138 -1.88 -9.49 -21.80
CA ARG A 138 -1.75 -8.29 -22.65
C ARG A 138 -1.74 -6.99 -21.85
N VAL A 139 -2.62 -6.86 -20.86
CA VAL A 139 -2.66 -5.68 -19.96
C VAL A 139 -1.37 -5.58 -19.15
N ALA A 140 -0.89 -6.70 -18.59
CA ALA A 140 0.36 -6.73 -17.83
C ALA A 140 1.56 -6.30 -18.68
N GLN A 141 1.65 -6.79 -19.92
CA GLN A 141 2.71 -6.41 -20.87
C GLN A 141 2.66 -4.91 -21.22
N ASP A 142 1.46 -4.36 -21.38
CA ASP A 142 1.30 -2.93 -21.68
C ASP A 142 1.61 -2.04 -20.47
N PHE A 143 1.32 -2.52 -19.26
CA PHE A 143 1.78 -1.88 -18.02
C PHE A 143 3.30 -1.87 -17.91
N ILE A 144 3.96 -3.02 -18.13
CA ILE A 144 5.44 -3.11 -18.12
C ILE A 144 6.06 -2.19 -19.17
N ARG A 145 5.45 -2.08 -20.36
CA ARG A 145 5.87 -1.12 -21.38
C ARG A 145 5.75 0.33 -20.91
N SER A 146 4.69 0.66 -20.17
CA SER A 146 4.48 2.00 -19.61
C SER A 146 5.51 2.31 -18.53
N LEU A 147 5.76 1.38 -17.60
CA LEU A 147 6.81 1.51 -16.59
C LEU A 147 8.20 1.69 -17.22
N ALA A 148 8.54 0.87 -18.22
CA ALA A 148 9.80 1.00 -18.96
C ALA A 148 9.91 2.33 -19.73
N ARG A 149 8.80 2.95 -20.17
CA ARG A 149 8.82 4.30 -20.76
C ARG A 149 9.09 5.37 -19.69
N ILE A 150 8.46 5.27 -18.53
CA ILE A 150 8.69 6.17 -17.39
C ILE A 150 10.17 6.11 -16.98
N HIS A 151 10.73 4.90 -16.81
CA HIS A 151 12.12 4.71 -16.41
C HIS A 151 13.18 5.08 -17.46
N ARG A 152 12.77 5.45 -18.68
CA ARG A 152 13.66 5.99 -19.72
C ARG A 152 13.64 7.51 -19.79
N LEU A 153 12.75 8.17 -19.06
CA LEU A 153 12.78 9.61 -18.93
C LEU A 153 14.02 10.02 -18.13
N ASP A 154 14.65 11.12 -18.53
CA ASP A 154 15.73 11.74 -17.77
C ASP A 154 15.11 12.61 -16.66
N PRO A 155 15.22 12.22 -15.37
CA PRO A 155 14.60 12.98 -14.29
C PRO A 155 15.11 14.42 -14.20
N ALA A 156 16.34 14.70 -14.65
CA ALA A 156 16.90 16.05 -14.62
C ALA A 156 16.26 16.98 -15.67
N ARG A 157 15.51 16.42 -16.62
CA ARG A 157 14.76 17.16 -17.65
C ARG A 157 13.27 17.24 -17.36
N LEU A 158 12.79 16.60 -16.29
CA LEU A 158 11.42 16.74 -15.84
C LEU A 158 11.30 18.03 -15.03
N ASP A 159 10.35 18.89 -15.41
CA ASP A 159 10.07 20.15 -14.71
C ASP A 159 9.23 19.91 -13.45
N VAL A 160 9.84 19.25 -12.45
CA VAL A 160 9.19 18.89 -11.17
C VAL A 160 10.08 19.34 -10.00
N PRO A 161 10.18 20.66 -9.74
CA PRO A 161 11.04 21.20 -8.69
C PRO A 161 10.70 20.68 -7.29
N ALA A 162 9.44 20.28 -7.05
CA ALA A 162 9.00 19.72 -5.77
C ALA A 162 9.70 18.40 -5.38
N LEU A 163 10.31 17.68 -6.34
CA LEU A 163 11.10 16.46 -6.04
C LEU A 163 12.56 16.74 -5.66
N GLY A 164 12.99 18.00 -5.72
CA GLY A 164 14.35 18.40 -5.39
C GLY A 164 15.39 18.00 -6.45
N PRO A 165 16.69 18.15 -6.13
CA PRO A 165 17.76 17.90 -7.09
C PRO A 165 17.94 16.41 -7.37
N VAL A 166 18.20 16.09 -8.64
CA VAL A 166 18.59 14.76 -9.10
C VAL A 166 20.02 14.45 -8.65
N ARG A 167 20.19 13.39 -7.87
CA ARG A 167 21.46 12.90 -7.31
C ARG A 167 21.64 11.41 -7.58
N SER A 168 22.69 10.81 -7.05
CA SER A 168 22.89 9.36 -7.16
C SER A 168 21.77 8.57 -6.46
N ALA A 169 21.53 7.33 -6.92
CA ALA A 169 20.57 6.43 -6.29
C ALA A 169 20.88 6.21 -4.80
N ARG A 170 22.18 6.12 -4.46
CA ARG A 170 22.66 6.00 -3.07
C ARG A 170 22.24 7.19 -2.21
N GLU A 171 22.42 8.41 -2.69
CA GLU A 171 22.05 9.62 -1.95
C GLU A 171 20.55 9.72 -1.73
N HIS A 172 19.74 9.39 -2.74
CA HIS A 172 18.29 9.35 -2.60
C HIS A 172 17.82 8.25 -1.64
N ALA A 173 18.43 7.06 -1.67
CA ALA A 173 18.13 5.98 -0.74
C ALA A 173 18.43 6.39 0.71
N LEU A 174 19.59 6.99 0.98
CA LEU A 174 19.96 7.47 2.31
C LEU A 174 19.03 8.58 2.81
N GLU A 175 18.64 9.52 1.94
CA GLU A 175 17.68 10.54 2.33
C GLU A 175 16.32 9.94 2.71
N ARG A 176 15.82 8.99 1.92
CA ARG A 176 14.56 8.30 2.19
C ARG A 176 14.62 7.46 3.48
N ILE A 177 15.75 6.81 3.78
CA ILE A 177 15.98 6.13 5.07
C ILE A 177 15.91 7.15 6.23
N ALA A 178 16.56 8.31 6.08
CA ALA A 178 16.47 9.36 7.08
C ALA A 178 15.04 9.90 7.24
N GLN A 179 14.25 9.98 6.15
CA GLN A 179 12.83 10.32 6.21
C GLN A 179 12.04 9.26 6.99
N ILE A 180 12.22 7.97 6.68
CA ILE A 180 11.61 6.83 7.41
C ILE A 180 11.87 6.97 8.91
N ARG A 181 13.12 7.20 9.32
CA ARG A 181 13.48 7.40 10.74
C ARG A 181 12.72 8.57 11.35
N ARG A 182 12.70 9.73 10.70
CA ARG A 182 11.98 10.92 11.19
C ARG A 182 10.48 10.67 11.36
N ARG A 183 9.87 9.94 10.42
CA ARG A 183 8.44 9.57 10.47
C ARG A 183 8.17 8.59 11.62
N ALA A 184 9.05 7.62 11.82
CA ALA A 184 8.88 6.58 12.82
C ALA A 184 9.22 7.00 14.26
N THR A 185 9.91 8.12 14.45
CA THR A 185 10.20 8.65 15.79
C THR A 185 8.95 9.22 16.46
N ALA A 186 8.48 8.51 17.47
CA ALA A 186 7.39 8.94 18.35
C ALA A 186 7.77 10.19 19.17
N PRO A 187 6.79 10.90 19.78
CA PRO A 187 7.07 12.11 20.57
C PRO A 187 8.05 11.89 21.73
N ASP A 188 8.10 10.69 22.30
CA ASP A 188 9.03 10.29 23.37
C ASP A 188 10.43 9.91 22.85
N GLY A 189 10.66 10.01 21.53
CA GLY A 189 11.90 9.67 20.86
C GLY A 189 12.05 8.18 20.54
N SER A 190 11.10 7.33 20.94
CA SER A 190 11.14 5.90 20.63
C SER A 190 10.84 5.63 19.15
N ILE A 191 11.35 4.52 18.64
CA ILE A 191 11.09 3.99 17.30
C ILE A 191 10.71 2.52 17.45
N ASP A 192 9.74 2.05 16.67
CA ASP A 192 9.39 0.63 16.62
C ASP A 192 10.67 -0.22 16.37
N PRO A 193 10.90 -1.29 17.16
CA PRO A 193 12.14 -2.07 17.05
C PRO A 193 12.40 -2.65 15.66
N LEU A 194 11.37 -3.06 14.92
CA LEU A 194 11.51 -3.62 13.57
C LEU A 194 11.81 -2.52 12.54
N VAL A 195 11.20 -1.34 12.69
CA VAL A 195 11.56 -0.16 11.88
C VAL A 195 13.01 0.25 12.13
N ARG A 196 13.44 0.33 13.40
CA ARG A 196 14.84 0.68 13.75
C ARG A 196 15.82 -0.32 13.16
N LEU A 197 15.59 -1.62 13.42
CA LEU A 197 16.40 -2.72 12.88
C LEU A 197 16.54 -2.63 11.35
N SER A 198 15.42 -2.41 10.65
CA SER A 198 15.41 -2.37 9.19
C SER A 198 16.07 -1.11 8.65
N ALA A 199 15.83 0.06 9.26
CA ALA A 199 16.49 1.30 8.86
C ALA A 199 18.01 1.23 9.07
N ASP A 200 18.47 0.65 10.19
CA ASP A 200 19.89 0.41 10.47
C ASP A 200 20.50 -0.54 9.42
N TRP A 201 19.79 -1.64 9.10
CA TRP A 201 20.23 -2.58 8.09
C TRP A 201 20.28 -1.94 6.69
N LEU A 202 19.23 -1.22 6.27
CA LEU A 202 19.17 -0.54 4.98
C LEU A 202 20.30 0.47 4.81
N GLU A 203 20.57 1.28 5.83
CA GLU A 203 21.64 2.29 5.81
C GLU A 203 23.03 1.65 5.66
N ALA A 204 23.26 0.50 6.29
CA ALA A 204 24.52 -0.24 6.20
C ALA A 204 24.71 -0.99 4.87
N HIS A 205 23.62 -1.27 4.14
CA HIS A 205 23.63 -2.14 2.95
C HIS A 205 23.14 -1.44 1.68
N VAL A 206 23.17 -0.10 1.62
CA VAL A 206 22.76 0.62 0.41
C VAL A 206 23.52 0.10 -0.81
N PRO A 207 22.83 -0.35 -1.88
CA PRO A 207 23.48 -0.94 -3.03
C PRO A 207 24.52 -0.03 -3.68
N ALA A 208 25.63 -0.62 -4.10
CA ALA A 208 26.66 0.04 -4.90
C ALA A 208 26.22 0.13 -6.37
N TYR A 209 25.27 1.01 -6.66
CA TYR A 209 24.74 1.26 -7.99
C TYR A 209 25.10 2.66 -8.49
N ASP A 210 25.93 2.71 -9.53
CA ASP A 210 26.41 3.94 -10.17
C ASP A 210 25.70 4.21 -11.52
N GLY A 211 24.66 3.45 -11.84
CA GLY A 211 23.88 3.63 -13.07
C GLY A 211 22.89 4.80 -13.00
N PRO A 212 22.12 5.03 -14.08
CA PRO A 212 21.16 6.12 -14.14
C PRO A 212 20.05 5.96 -13.09
N VAL A 213 19.69 7.08 -12.46
CA VAL A 213 18.47 7.20 -11.66
C VAL A 213 17.26 7.44 -12.54
N VAL A 214 16.09 7.04 -12.06
CA VAL A 214 14.81 7.18 -12.77
C VAL A 214 13.79 7.91 -11.91
N LEU A 215 12.70 8.37 -12.52
CA LEU A 215 11.50 8.71 -11.75
C LEU A 215 10.81 7.40 -11.35
N VAL A 216 10.92 7.07 -10.07
CA VAL A 216 10.25 5.94 -9.43
C VAL A 216 8.83 6.38 -9.07
N GLN A 217 7.82 5.60 -9.42
CA GLN A 217 6.42 5.84 -9.05
C GLN A 217 6.22 5.69 -7.53
N GLY A 218 6.89 4.70 -6.93
CA GLY A 218 6.95 4.50 -5.48
C GLY A 218 5.76 3.73 -4.91
N ASP A 219 4.80 3.35 -5.75
CA ASP A 219 3.72 2.42 -5.42
C ASP A 219 3.31 1.56 -6.63
N THR A 220 4.30 1.03 -7.36
CA THR A 220 4.06 0.34 -8.63
C THR A 220 3.31 -0.98 -8.45
N GLY A 221 2.23 -1.22 -9.20
CA GLY A 221 1.54 -2.51 -9.20
C GLY A 221 0.12 -2.56 -9.80
N PRO A 222 -0.52 -3.76 -9.81
CA PRO A 222 -1.84 -4.03 -10.40
C PRO A 222 -3.03 -3.20 -9.91
N GLY A 223 -2.88 -2.45 -8.81
CA GLY A 223 -3.90 -1.52 -8.32
C GLY A 223 -3.77 -0.09 -8.82
N ASN A 224 -2.63 0.27 -9.43
CA ASN A 224 -2.23 1.65 -9.70
C ASN A 224 -2.11 1.95 -11.20
N PHE A 225 -2.99 1.33 -12.00
CA PHE A 225 -3.24 1.71 -13.38
C PHE A 225 -4.69 1.45 -13.77
N LEU A 226 -5.16 2.17 -14.78
CA LEU A 226 -6.42 1.89 -15.48
C LEU A 226 -6.15 1.06 -16.72
N TYR A 227 -7.07 0.17 -17.05
CA TYR A 227 -7.03 -0.56 -18.30
C TYR A 227 -8.38 -0.60 -19.00
N ARG A 228 -8.34 -0.75 -20.33
CA ARG A 228 -9.51 -0.96 -21.18
C ARG A 228 -9.09 -1.70 -22.44
N ASP A 229 -9.90 -2.65 -22.88
CA ASP A 229 -9.70 -3.38 -24.15
C ASP A 229 -8.27 -3.95 -24.30
N GLY A 230 -7.76 -4.56 -23.22
CA GLY A 230 -6.42 -5.14 -23.18
C GLY A 230 -5.24 -4.16 -23.13
N ARG A 231 -5.47 -2.86 -22.85
CA ARG A 231 -4.41 -1.82 -22.80
C ARG A 231 -4.50 -0.95 -21.55
N VAL A 232 -3.36 -0.45 -21.10
CA VAL A 232 -3.29 0.54 -20.02
C VAL A 232 -3.68 1.91 -20.56
N THR A 233 -4.65 2.56 -19.91
CA THR A 233 -5.15 3.88 -20.29
C THR A 233 -4.57 5.00 -19.43
N ALA A 234 -4.18 4.71 -18.19
CA ALA A 234 -3.41 5.64 -17.35
C ALA A 234 -2.66 4.91 -16.24
N VAL A 235 -1.44 5.37 -15.93
CA VAL A 235 -0.74 5.04 -14.68
C VAL A 235 -1.19 6.03 -13.60
N LEU A 236 -1.54 5.49 -12.43
CA LEU A 236 -2.13 6.23 -11.33
C LEU A 236 -1.16 6.33 -10.14
N ASP A 237 -1.61 7.09 -9.14
CA ASP A 237 -1.05 7.21 -7.81
C ASP A 237 0.46 7.50 -7.72
N TRP A 238 0.77 8.80 -7.77
CA TRP A 238 2.13 9.34 -7.77
C TRP A 238 2.53 9.94 -6.41
N GLU A 239 1.77 9.63 -5.35
CA GLU A 239 1.95 10.25 -4.03
C GLU A 239 3.24 9.84 -3.31
N LEU A 240 3.88 8.74 -3.73
CA LEU A 240 5.17 8.26 -3.21
C LEU A 240 6.33 8.41 -4.21
N CYS A 241 6.10 9.12 -5.33
CA CYS A 241 7.08 9.19 -6.41
C CYS A 241 8.34 9.93 -5.98
N HIS A 242 9.48 9.56 -6.55
CA HIS A 242 10.77 10.14 -6.20
C HIS A 242 11.81 9.76 -7.25
N VAL A 243 12.97 10.39 -7.18
CA VAL A 243 14.13 9.97 -7.99
C VAL A 243 14.87 8.86 -7.25
N GLY A 244 15.22 7.78 -7.94
CA GLY A 244 15.83 6.62 -7.31
C GLY A 244 16.31 5.54 -8.26
N ASP A 245 16.61 4.37 -7.69
CA ASP A 245 16.97 3.16 -8.44
C ASP A 245 15.71 2.56 -9.09
N PRO A 246 15.75 2.17 -10.38
CA PRO A 246 14.62 1.49 -11.03
C PRO A 246 14.17 0.19 -10.34
N MET A 247 15.04 -0.48 -9.58
CA MET A 247 14.69 -1.69 -8.84
C MET A 247 13.75 -1.43 -7.65
N ASP A 248 13.60 -0.18 -7.20
CA ASP A 248 12.62 0.18 -6.16
C ASP A 248 11.20 -0.13 -6.66
N ASP A 249 10.82 0.36 -7.85
CA ASP A 249 9.51 0.06 -8.43
C ASP A 249 9.29 -1.42 -8.77
N ILE A 250 10.36 -2.16 -9.09
CA ILE A 250 10.28 -3.62 -9.27
C ILE A 250 10.00 -4.32 -7.95
N ALA A 251 10.60 -3.87 -6.85
CA ALA A 251 10.29 -4.38 -5.52
C ALA A 251 8.84 -4.07 -5.12
N TRP A 252 8.35 -2.84 -5.37
CA TRP A 252 6.94 -2.48 -5.18
C TRP A 252 5.99 -3.34 -6.01
N LEU A 253 6.29 -3.55 -7.29
CA LEU A 253 5.50 -4.44 -8.15
C LEU A 253 5.43 -5.85 -7.54
N SER A 254 6.55 -6.35 -7.02
CA SER A 254 6.59 -7.67 -6.39
C SER A 254 5.78 -7.72 -5.09
N LEU A 255 5.74 -6.64 -4.30
CA LEU A 255 4.93 -6.51 -3.09
C LEU A 255 3.44 -6.47 -3.44
N ARG A 256 3.07 -5.62 -4.40
CA ARG A 256 1.68 -5.48 -4.86
C ARG A 256 1.14 -6.75 -5.51
N THR A 257 2.01 -7.53 -6.17
CA THR A 257 1.67 -8.86 -6.71
C THR A 257 1.20 -9.84 -5.63
N VAL A 258 1.67 -9.72 -4.39
CA VAL A 258 1.16 -10.55 -3.27
C VAL A 258 -0.27 -10.16 -2.92
N GLN A 259 -0.60 -8.87 -2.97
CA GLN A 259 -1.92 -8.35 -2.56
C GLN A 259 -2.97 -8.53 -3.66
N ASP A 260 -2.60 -8.20 -4.89
CA ASP A 260 -3.42 -8.40 -6.08
C ASP A 260 -2.56 -9.15 -7.11
N THR A 261 -2.93 -10.40 -7.38
CA THR A 261 -2.09 -11.31 -8.17
C THR A 261 -1.82 -10.72 -9.54
N PHE A 262 -0.54 -10.65 -9.90
CA PHE A 262 -0.08 -10.27 -11.22
C PHE A 262 0.12 -11.50 -12.11
N THR A 263 0.60 -11.28 -13.34
CA THR A 263 1.01 -12.38 -14.23
C THR A 263 2.39 -12.92 -13.86
N HIS A 264 2.87 -13.93 -14.58
CA HIS A 264 4.17 -14.55 -14.35
C HIS A 264 5.30 -13.52 -14.27
N LEU A 265 5.78 -13.24 -13.05
CA LEU A 265 6.68 -12.11 -12.80
C LEU A 265 8.03 -12.24 -13.54
N PRO A 266 8.70 -13.41 -13.59
CA PRO A 266 9.95 -13.55 -14.35
C PRO A 266 9.82 -13.12 -15.82
N ASP A 267 8.74 -13.48 -16.52
CA ASP A 267 8.51 -13.04 -17.91
C ASP A 267 8.37 -11.51 -18.00
N ARG A 268 7.64 -10.92 -17.05
CA ARG A 268 7.41 -9.46 -16.99
C ARG A 268 8.71 -8.71 -16.69
N LEU A 269 9.60 -9.26 -15.86
CA LEU A 269 10.92 -8.68 -15.60
C LEU A 269 11.83 -8.76 -16.83
N ALA A 270 11.83 -9.89 -17.56
CA ALA A 270 12.57 -10.02 -18.81
C ALA A 270 12.09 -9.03 -19.89
N GLU A 271 10.78 -8.82 -19.99
CA GLU A 271 10.21 -7.79 -20.87
C GLU A 271 10.61 -6.37 -20.45
N TYR A 272 10.56 -6.08 -19.15
CA TYR A 272 10.98 -4.79 -18.60
C TYR A 272 12.44 -4.49 -18.94
N GLU A 273 13.35 -5.46 -18.72
CA GLU A 273 14.78 -5.30 -19.01
C GLU A 273 15.01 -4.94 -20.49
N LYS A 274 14.37 -5.69 -21.40
CA LYS A 274 14.45 -5.44 -22.85
C LYS A 274 13.93 -4.06 -23.25
N LEU A 275 12.84 -3.59 -22.63
CA LEU A 275 12.17 -2.35 -23.00
C LEU A 275 12.80 -1.10 -22.37
N SER A 276 13.30 -1.23 -21.14
CA SER A 276 13.84 -0.13 -20.36
C SER A 276 15.34 0.07 -20.60
N GLY A 277 16.08 -1.00 -20.90
CA GLY A 277 17.54 -1.00 -20.94
C GLY A 277 18.20 -1.11 -19.56
N HIS A 278 17.41 -1.21 -18.48
CA HIS A 278 17.92 -1.42 -17.12
C HIS A 278 17.97 -2.92 -16.81
N ALA A 279 19.17 -3.43 -16.53
CA ALA A 279 19.36 -4.81 -16.10
C ALA A 279 18.64 -5.09 -14.78
N ILE A 280 17.93 -6.21 -14.71
CA ILE A 280 17.33 -6.73 -13.49
C ILE A 280 18.44 -7.21 -12.57
N ASP A 281 18.41 -6.71 -11.33
CA ASP A 281 19.35 -7.06 -10.29
C ASP A 281 18.58 -7.57 -9.08
N VAL A 282 18.67 -8.89 -8.87
CA VAL A 282 17.92 -9.59 -7.82
C VAL A 282 18.31 -9.09 -6.44
N ASP A 283 19.59 -8.85 -6.17
CA ASP A 283 20.05 -8.41 -4.85
C ASP A 283 19.54 -7.01 -4.52
N ARG A 284 19.52 -6.10 -5.52
CA ARG A 284 18.90 -4.79 -5.37
C ARG A 284 17.40 -4.88 -5.14
N ILE A 285 16.69 -5.75 -5.87
CA ILE A 285 15.25 -5.96 -5.64
C ILE A 285 15.00 -6.47 -4.21
N LEU A 286 15.80 -7.40 -3.70
CA LEU A 286 15.67 -7.92 -2.33
C LEU A 286 15.93 -6.82 -1.28
N TYR A 287 16.94 -5.97 -1.49
CA TYR A 287 17.16 -4.77 -0.68
C TYR A 287 15.92 -3.85 -0.69
N TYR A 288 15.38 -3.56 -1.86
CA TYR A 288 14.22 -2.69 -2.01
C TYR A 288 12.91 -3.32 -1.50
N ARG A 289 12.80 -4.66 -1.36
CA ARG A 289 11.68 -5.30 -0.65
C ARG A 289 11.67 -4.94 0.84
N VAL A 290 12.83 -4.95 1.49
CA VAL A 290 12.96 -4.46 2.88
C VAL A 290 12.64 -2.97 2.94
N PHE A 291 13.12 -2.21 1.96
CA PHE A 291 12.84 -0.76 1.86
C PHE A 291 11.34 -0.46 1.75
N ALA A 292 10.64 -1.17 0.86
CA ALA A 292 9.21 -1.00 0.62
C ALA A 292 8.39 -1.35 1.87
N GLU A 293 8.67 -2.47 2.53
CA GLU A 293 7.96 -2.85 3.76
C GLU A 293 8.26 -1.91 4.93
N THR A 294 9.50 -1.43 5.06
CA THR A 294 9.84 -0.40 6.06
C THR A 294 9.12 0.92 5.76
N THR A 295 8.95 1.26 4.48
CA THR A 295 8.17 2.42 4.04
C THR A 295 6.70 2.24 4.40
N MET A 296 6.09 1.08 4.06
CA MET A 296 4.72 0.73 4.39
C MET A 296 4.42 0.87 5.89
N ALA A 297 5.34 0.41 6.73
CA ALA A 297 5.23 0.52 8.20
C ALA A 297 5.26 1.96 8.73
N THR A 298 5.68 2.93 7.91
CA THR A 298 5.85 4.35 8.30
C THR A 298 4.99 5.32 7.48
N LEU A 299 4.05 4.83 6.67
CA LEU A 299 3.17 5.68 5.84
C LEU A 299 2.17 6.51 6.66
N ALA A 300 1.79 6.05 7.85
CA ALA A 300 0.82 6.73 8.72
C ALA A 300 1.44 7.14 10.08
N PRO A 301 2.28 8.19 10.12
CA PRO A 301 2.99 8.56 11.35
C PRO A 301 2.15 9.37 12.36
N ASP A 302 1.10 10.07 11.92
CA ASP A 302 0.31 11.01 12.76
C ASP A 302 -1.06 10.46 13.18
N ASP A 303 -1.34 9.22 12.82
CA ASP A 303 -2.47 8.47 13.33
C ASP A 303 -2.05 8.02 14.75
N GLY A 304 -2.13 8.93 15.73
CA GLY A 304 -2.00 8.60 17.16
C GLY A 304 -2.98 7.47 17.53
N PRO A 305 -2.87 6.88 18.72
CA PRO A 305 -3.03 5.42 18.95
C PRO A 305 -2.69 4.44 17.81
N HIS A 306 -3.07 4.65 16.55
CA HIS A 306 -3.09 3.70 15.42
C HIS A 306 -1.76 3.12 14.90
N THR A 307 -0.65 3.34 15.60
CA THR A 307 0.37 2.29 15.60
C THR A 307 -0.33 1.06 16.17
N PRO A 308 -0.34 -0.12 15.53
CA PRO A 308 -0.91 -1.28 16.19
C PRO A 308 -0.23 -1.36 17.55
N ALA A 309 -0.98 -1.61 18.63
CA ALA A 309 -0.35 -1.81 19.92
C ALA A 309 0.79 -2.83 19.72
N ARG A 310 1.80 -2.82 20.60
CA ARG A 310 2.98 -3.69 20.43
C ARG A 310 2.63 -5.17 20.21
N ASP A 311 1.39 -5.59 20.46
CA ASP A 311 0.77 -6.90 20.21
C ASP A 311 0.07 -7.11 18.84
N GLY A 312 -0.08 -6.10 17.99
CA GLY A 312 -0.77 -6.18 16.69
C GLY A 312 -2.27 -5.91 16.71
N THR A 313 -2.82 -5.48 17.85
CA THR A 313 -4.21 -4.99 17.89
C THR A 313 -4.29 -3.57 17.32
N PRO A 314 -5.35 -3.23 16.55
CA PRO A 314 -5.65 -1.84 16.24
C PRO A 314 -5.78 -1.09 17.57
N ALA A 315 -5.07 0.03 17.72
CA ALA A 315 -5.19 0.79 18.94
C ALA A 315 -6.61 1.33 19.11
N ALA A 316 -7.04 1.42 20.37
CA ALA A 316 -8.33 2.00 20.73
C ALA A 316 -8.36 3.45 20.25
N ASP A 317 -9.33 3.74 19.41
CA ASP A 317 -9.51 5.05 18.82
C ASP A 317 -10.76 5.65 19.49
N ASP A 318 -10.56 6.68 20.31
CA ASP A 318 -11.65 7.43 20.96
C ASP A 318 -12.31 8.42 19.98
N ASP A 319 -11.85 8.47 18.72
CA ASP A 319 -12.31 9.40 17.70
C ASP A 319 -13.40 8.81 16.79
N GLN A 320 -14.35 9.67 16.38
CA GLN A 320 -15.45 9.32 15.48
C GLN A 320 -14.98 8.89 14.08
N SER A 321 -13.70 9.09 13.73
CA SER A 321 -13.08 8.65 12.47
C SER A 321 -12.87 7.12 12.37
N ALA A 322 -12.85 6.40 13.50
CA ALA A 322 -12.77 4.94 13.54
C ALA A 322 -13.95 4.26 12.85
N ALA A 323 -15.13 4.90 12.87
CA ALA A 323 -16.37 4.39 12.28
C ALA A 323 -16.33 4.31 10.75
N GLU A 324 -15.38 4.98 10.08
CA GLU A 324 -15.24 4.96 8.62
C GLU A 324 -14.19 3.96 8.11
N LYS A 325 -13.31 3.45 8.98
CA LYS A 325 -12.18 2.58 8.60
C LYS A 325 -12.56 1.10 8.74
N ASP A 326 -12.37 0.31 7.68
CA ASP A 326 -12.59 -1.14 7.68
C ASP A 326 -11.50 -1.86 8.50
N ALA A 327 -11.66 -1.88 9.82
CA ALA A 327 -10.70 -2.42 10.79
C ALA A 327 -10.35 -3.89 10.52
N GLY A 328 -11.32 -4.69 10.03
CA GLY A 328 -11.10 -6.10 9.72
C GLY A 328 -10.18 -6.30 8.51
N ASN A 329 -10.28 -5.44 7.49
CA ASN A 329 -9.31 -5.43 6.39
C ASN A 329 -7.95 -4.86 6.83
N LEU A 330 -7.94 -3.76 7.60
CA LEU A 330 -6.70 -3.14 8.08
C LEU A 330 -5.84 -4.13 8.87
N MET A 331 -6.44 -4.86 9.82
CA MET A 331 -5.77 -5.89 10.63
C MET A 331 -5.09 -6.96 9.75
N LEU A 332 -5.77 -7.41 8.70
CA LEU A 332 -5.24 -8.40 7.75
C LEU A 332 -4.03 -7.83 6.99
N TYR A 333 -4.18 -6.63 6.40
CA TYR A 333 -3.11 -6.00 5.64
C TYR A 333 -1.86 -5.77 6.50
N LEU A 334 -2.03 -5.27 7.72
CA LEU A 334 -0.92 -5.08 8.66
C LEU A 334 -0.19 -6.40 8.97
N GLN A 335 -0.94 -7.49 9.18
CA GLN A 335 -0.34 -8.80 9.42
C GLN A 335 0.40 -9.33 8.18
N LEU A 336 -0.16 -9.16 6.99
CA LEU A 336 0.47 -9.53 5.73
C LEU A 336 1.81 -8.80 5.56
N HIS A 337 1.82 -7.48 5.75
CA HIS A 337 3.04 -6.66 5.63
C HIS A 337 4.11 -7.05 6.64
N ARG A 338 3.75 -7.29 7.90
CA ARG A 338 4.70 -7.78 8.91
C ARG A 338 5.34 -9.11 8.52
N ARG A 339 4.55 -10.03 7.96
CA ARG A 339 5.06 -11.31 7.47
C ARG A 339 6.02 -11.12 6.29
N LEU A 340 5.59 -10.38 5.26
CA LEU A 340 6.41 -10.11 4.08
C LEU A 340 7.71 -9.37 4.41
N TRP A 341 7.66 -8.46 5.37
CA TRP A 341 8.84 -7.74 5.87
C TRP A 341 9.86 -8.69 6.49
N LEU A 342 9.43 -9.61 7.35
CA LEU A 342 10.31 -10.59 7.96
C LEU A 342 10.78 -11.66 6.98
N GLU A 343 9.98 -12.00 5.96
CA GLU A 343 10.42 -12.81 4.82
C GLU A 343 11.53 -12.11 4.03
N ALA A 344 11.40 -10.81 3.77
CA ALA A 344 12.43 -10.03 3.09
C ALA A 344 13.72 -9.93 3.93
N LEU A 345 13.61 -9.63 5.23
CA LEU A 345 14.76 -9.60 6.15
C LEU A 345 15.44 -10.98 6.27
N ASN A 346 14.68 -12.06 6.41
CA ASN A 346 15.20 -13.43 6.45
C ASN A 346 16.03 -13.75 5.20
N ALA A 347 15.56 -13.33 4.03
CA ALA A 347 16.26 -13.53 2.76
C ALA A 347 17.58 -12.74 2.70
N VAL A 348 17.55 -11.42 2.94
CA VAL A 348 18.74 -10.57 2.81
C VAL A 348 19.77 -10.75 3.92
N MET A 349 19.33 -11.19 5.11
CA MET A 349 20.23 -11.51 6.24
C MET A 349 20.74 -12.96 6.18
N GLY A 350 20.25 -13.79 5.26
CA GLY A 350 20.69 -15.18 5.09
C GLY A 350 20.42 -16.07 6.32
N LEU A 351 19.35 -15.81 7.06
CA LEU A 351 19.10 -16.48 8.35
C LEU A 351 18.54 -17.90 8.23
N GLY A 352 18.02 -18.27 7.06
CA GLY A 352 17.46 -19.61 6.80
C GLY A 352 16.29 -19.96 7.71
N LEU A 353 15.53 -18.97 8.18
CA LEU A 353 14.41 -19.19 9.10
C LEU A 353 13.25 -19.88 8.37
N THR A 354 12.70 -20.91 9.02
CA THR A 354 11.54 -21.68 8.57
C THR A 354 10.38 -21.51 9.54
N SER A 355 9.24 -22.15 9.28
CA SER A 355 8.09 -22.10 10.18
C SER A 355 8.48 -22.49 11.62
N PRO A 356 8.19 -21.64 12.63
CA PRO A 356 8.41 -21.99 14.04
C PRO A 356 7.38 -23.02 14.52
N VAL A 357 7.53 -23.44 15.77
CA VAL A 357 6.45 -24.15 16.48
C VAL A 357 5.21 -23.27 16.52
N MET A 358 4.09 -23.80 16.00
CA MET A 358 2.79 -23.14 15.96
C MET A 358 1.96 -23.50 17.20
N PRO A 359 1.12 -22.57 17.70
CA PRO A 359 0.22 -22.88 18.79
C PRO A 359 -0.88 -23.83 18.32
N GLU A 360 -1.22 -24.82 19.15
CA GLU A 360 -2.33 -25.73 18.91
C GLU A 360 -3.62 -25.21 19.58
N PRO A 361 -4.79 -25.61 19.09
CA PRO A 361 -6.05 -25.30 19.75
C PRO A 361 -6.14 -25.95 21.14
N THR A 362 -6.41 -25.15 22.17
CA THR A 362 -6.80 -25.66 23.49
C THR A 362 -8.27 -26.12 23.49
N GLU A 363 -8.70 -26.88 24.50
CA GLU A 363 -10.07 -27.42 24.56
C GLU A 363 -11.15 -26.34 24.30
N PRO A 364 -12.24 -26.67 23.57
CA PRO A 364 -13.25 -25.70 23.16
C PRO A 364 -13.84 -24.95 24.36
N ARG A 365 -13.85 -23.61 24.29
CA ARG A 365 -14.54 -22.78 25.29
C ARG A 365 -16.03 -22.65 24.99
N ASP A 366 -16.79 -22.26 26.01
CA ASP A 366 -18.25 -22.04 25.99
C ASP A 366 -18.72 -21.06 24.88
N TRP A 367 -17.84 -20.23 24.34
CA TRP A 367 -18.17 -19.20 23.34
C TRP A 367 -18.11 -19.66 21.88
N GLN A 368 -17.54 -20.84 21.59
CA GLN A 368 -17.41 -21.35 20.22
C GLN A 368 -18.73 -21.34 19.42
N PRO A 369 -19.87 -21.77 19.97
CA PRO A 369 -21.16 -21.68 19.27
C PRO A 369 -21.54 -20.24 18.90
N LEU A 370 -21.31 -19.26 19.77
CA LEU A 370 -21.68 -17.87 19.53
C LEU A 370 -20.90 -17.26 18.34
N TYR A 371 -19.60 -17.56 18.22
CA TYR A 371 -18.83 -17.12 17.05
C TYR A 371 -19.40 -17.69 15.75
N ALA A 372 -19.84 -18.95 15.76
CA ALA A 372 -20.45 -19.59 14.59
C ALA A 372 -21.80 -18.93 14.24
N ASP A 373 -22.64 -18.65 15.22
CA ASP A 373 -23.95 -18.00 15.03
C ASP A 373 -23.80 -16.59 14.46
N VAL A 374 -22.91 -15.76 15.01
CA VAL A 374 -22.63 -14.41 14.49
C VAL A 374 -22.15 -14.48 13.03
N LEU A 375 -21.24 -15.40 12.71
CA LEU A 375 -20.77 -15.58 11.34
C LEU A 375 -21.89 -16.04 10.40
N ALA A 376 -22.82 -16.89 10.86
CA ALA A 376 -23.98 -17.32 10.08
C ALA A 376 -24.95 -16.16 9.81
N MET A 377 -25.19 -15.30 10.81
CA MET A 377 -25.99 -14.08 10.65
C MET A 377 -25.36 -13.13 9.63
N LEU A 378 -24.05 -12.86 9.72
CA LEU A 378 -23.34 -11.98 8.78
C LEU A 378 -23.40 -12.52 7.34
N ARG A 379 -23.22 -13.82 7.14
CA ARG A 379 -23.37 -14.46 5.81
C ARG A 379 -24.79 -14.32 5.26
N THR A 380 -25.78 -14.34 6.13
CA THR A 380 -27.19 -14.16 5.75
C THR A 380 -27.46 -12.71 5.36
N ILE A 381 -26.94 -11.73 6.10
CA ILE A 381 -27.25 -10.31 5.86
C ILE A 381 -26.45 -9.74 4.68
N THR A 382 -25.18 -10.11 4.51
CA THR A 382 -24.28 -9.48 3.51
C THR A 382 -24.84 -9.42 2.08
N PRO A 383 -25.47 -10.47 1.52
CA PRO A 383 -26.05 -10.42 0.17
C PRO A 383 -27.30 -9.55 0.03
N ARG A 384 -27.86 -9.05 1.15
CA ARG A 384 -29.08 -8.23 1.19
C ARG A 384 -28.78 -6.72 1.34
N VAL A 385 -27.51 -6.33 1.24
CA VAL A 385 -27.04 -4.95 1.41
C VAL A 385 -26.56 -4.40 0.06
N ASP A 386 -27.26 -3.39 -0.44
CA ASP A 386 -26.93 -2.74 -1.72
C ASP A 386 -25.81 -1.70 -1.60
N ASP A 387 -25.61 -1.13 -0.41
CA ASP A 387 -24.55 -0.15 -0.16
C ASP A 387 -23.16 -0.83 -0.18
N PRO A 388 -22.25 -0.45 -1.10
CA PRO A 388 -20.93 -1.08 -1.22
C PRO A 388 -20.06 -0.94 0.03
N LEU A 389 -20.14 0.20 0.72
CA LEU A 389 -19.35 0.48 1.92
C LEU A 389 -19.86 -0.36 3.10
N ALA A 390 -21.17 -0.45 3.28
CA ALA A 390 -21.77 -1.32 4.29
C ALA A 390 -21.47 -2.80 4.03
N SER A 391 -21.49 -3.24 2.76
CA SER A 391 -21.08 -4.60 2.39
C SER A 391 -19.61 -4.87 2.73
N GLN A 392 -18.74 -3.89 2.51
CA GLN A 392 -17.33 -3.96 2.89
C GLN A 392 -17.17 -4.09 4.42
N TRP A 393 -17.84 -3.25 5.21
CA TRP A 393 -17.78 -3.32 6.68
C TRP A 393 -18.29 -4.64 7.24
N LEU A 394 -19.38 -5.20 6.71
CA LEU A 394 -19.88 -6.52 7.13
C LEU A 394 -18.84 -7.64 6.91
N LYS A 395 -18.10 -7.58 5.78
CA LYS A 395 -16.98 -8.49 5.52
C LYS A 395 -15.83 -8.25 6.51
N GLY A 396 -15.51 -6.99 6.81
CA GLY A 396 -14.58 -6.59 7.85
C GLY A 396 -14.92 -7.19 9.22
N THR A 397 -16.16 -7.03 9.67
CA THR A 397 -16.66 -7.61 10.93
C THR A 397 -16.51 -9.13 10.94
N ALA A 398 -16.86 -9.81 9.84
CA ALA A 398 -16.71 -11.27 9.76
C ALA A 398 -15.24 -11.72 9.89
N ARG A 399 -14.27 -10.91 9.46
CA ARG A 399 -12.83 -11.20 9.65
C ARG A 399 -12.42 -11.07 11.11
N ILE A 400 -12.87 -10.01 11.78
CA ILE A 400 -12.61 -9.79 13.22
C ILE A 400 -13.14 -10.98 14.03
N VAL A 401 -14.40 -11.38 13.79
CA VAL A 401 -15.04 -12.51 14.51
C VAL A 401 -14.26 -13.81 14.31
N ARG A 402 -13.77 -14.09 13.08
CA ARG A 402 -12.92 -15.27 12.83
C ARG A 402 -11.62 -15.21 13.62
N HIS A 403 -10.97 -14.04 13.64
CA HIS A 403 -9.71 -13.88 14.37
C HIS A 403 -9.90 -14.06 15.88
N LEU A 404 -10.96 -13.46 16.46
CA LEU A 404 -11.29 -13.62 17.87
C LEU A 404 -11.53 -15.10 18.24
N ARG A 405 -12.21 -15.84 17.38
CA ARG A 405 -12.42 -17.29 17.58
C ARG A 405 -11.09 -18.07 17.60
N GLU A 406 -10.14 -17.72 16.74
CA GLU A 406 -8.82 -18.36 16.73
C GLU A 406 -7.96 -17.93 17.93
N LEU A 407 -8.05 -16.67 18.36
CA LEU A 407 -7.41 -16.19 19.59
C LEU A 407 -7.94 -16.93 20.83
N ASP A 408 -9.25 -17.17 20.91
CA ASP A 408 -9.85 -17.91 22.02
C ASP A 408 -9.34 -19.37 22.07
N ALA A 409 -9.15 -19.99 20.90
CA ALA A 409 -8.65 -21.34 20.76
C ALA A 409 -7.14 -21.47 21.04
N CYS A 410 -6.31 -20.62 20.43
CA CYS A 410 -4.85 -20.81 20.35
C CYS A 410 -4.04 -19.73 21.10
N GLY A 411 -4.67 -18.61 21.51
CA GLY A 411 -3.96 -17.42 22.00
C GLY A 411 -3.14 -17.64 23.27
N ARG A 412 -3.60 -18.50 24.18
CA ARG A 412 -2.85 -18.83 25.42
C ARG A 412 -1.53 -19.54 25.13
N GLU A 413 -1.56 -20.53 24.23
CA GLU A 413 -0.35 -21.26 23.86
C GLU A 413 0.60 -20.37 23.05
N ARG A 414 0.05 -19.54 22.15
CA ARG A 414 0.83 -18.51 21.44
C ARG A 414 1.60 -17.62 22.42
N ASP A 415 0.92 -17.11 23.44
CA ASP A 415 1.50 -16.21 24.44
C ASP A 415 2.58 -16.91 25.28
N GLU A 416 2.39 -18.18 25.63
CA GLU A 416 3.38 -18.98 26.35
C GLU A 416 4.63 -19.27 25.50
N LEU A 417 4.44 -19.59 24.21
CA LEU A 417 5.54 -19.78 23.27
C LEU A 417 6.37 -18.49 23.12
N GLU A 418 5.72 -17.33 23.02
CA GLU A 418 6.42 -16.05 22.98
C GLU A 418 7.15 -15.75 24.30
N ARG A 419 6.51 -16.01 25.45
CA ARG A 419 7.12 -15.84 26.77
C ARG A 419 8.39 -16.70 26.91
N SER A 420 8.37 -17.91 26.37
CA SER A 420 9.53 -18.82 26.33
C SER A 420 10.66 -18.26 25.46
N ASP A 421 10.34 -17.73 24.27
CA ASP A 421 11.34 -17.12 23.39
C ASP A 421 11.98 -15.88 24.04
N LEU A 422 11.18 -15.02 24.68
CA LEU A 422 11.67 -13.86 25.44
C LEU A 422 12.55 -14.30 26.62
N ALA A 423 12.13 -15.32 27.37
CA ALA A 423 12.90 -15.82 28.51
C ALA A 423 14.29 -16.33 28.10
N ARG A 424 14.37 -16.99 26.94
CA ARG A 424 15.64 -17.49 26.38
C ARG A 424 16.60 -16.35 26.03
N LEU A 425 16.08 -15.27 25.44
CA LEU A 425 16.89 -14.11 25.02
C LEU A 425 17.28 -13.20 26.18
N LEU A 426 16.42 -13.06 27.19
CA LEU A 426 16.66 -12.21 28.36
C LEU A 426 17.39 -12.93 29.50
N GLY A 427 17.45 -14.26 29.46
CA GLY A 427 18.03 -15.10 30.51
C GLY A 427 17.11 -15.31 31.73
N HIS A 428 15.91 -14.74 31.73
CA HIS A 428 14.91 -14.91 32.78
C HIS A 428 13.49 -14.74 32.21
N PRO A 429 12.45 -15.37 32.79
CA PRO A 429 11.08 -15.16 32.36
C PRO A 429 10.66 -13.70 32.57
N PRO A 430 9.98 -13.06 31.60
CA PRO A 430 9.46 -11.72 31.78
C PRO A 430 8.21 -11.73 32.67
N ALA A 431 7.95 -10.61 33.36
CA ALA A 431 6.76 -10.45 34.21
C ALA A 431 5.45 -10.40 33.41
N SER A 432 5.52 -9.92 32.17
CA SER A 432 4.43 -9.91 31.18
C SER A 432 5.03 -9.85 29.78
N LEU A 433 4.24 -10.17 28.74
CA LEU A 433 4.70 -10.06 27.36
C LEU A 433 5.11 -8.61 26.99
N PRO A 434 4.34 -7.55 27.32
CA PRO A 434 4.78 -6.17 27.09
C PRO A 434 6.11 -5.85 27.77
N ALA A 435 6.28 -6.21 29.06
CA ALA A 435 7.53 -5.95 29.76
C ALA A 435 8.72 -6.71 29.15
N GLY A 436 8.51 -7.94 28.68
CA GLY A 436 9.54 -8.72 27.99
C GLY A 436 9.93 -8.12 26.63
N ARG A 437 8.94 -7.68 25.84
CA ARG A 437 9.18 -6.98 24.56
C ARG A 437 10.00 -5.70 24.76
N ASP A 438 9.67 -4.93 25.79
CA ASP A 438 10.36 -3.68 26.13
C ASP A 438 11.80 -3.94 26.58
N ALA A 439 11.99 -4.96 27.43
CA ALA A 439 13.31 -5.39 27.88
C ALA A 439 14.17 -5.89 26.70
N LEU A 440 13.59 -6.65 25.76
CA LEU A 440 14.28 -7.10 24.55
C LEU A 440 14.66 -5.92 23.65
N ALA A 441 13.74 -4.97 23.42
CA ALA A 441 14.00 -3.77 22.63
C ALA A 441 15.13 -2.92 23.22
N ALA A 442 15.20 -2.81 24.55
CA ALA A 442 16.27 -2.13 25.27
C ALA A 442 17.59 -2.91 25.25
N ALA A 443 17.56 -4.24 25.33
CA ALA A 443 18.75 -5.08 25.21
C ALA A 443 19.34 -5.02 23.79
N HIS A 444 18.49 -5.04 22.77
CA HIS A 444 18.87 -4.83 21.37
C HIS A 444 19.49 -3.45 21.13
N ALA A 445 18.85 -2.38 21.65
CA ALA A 445 19.39 -1.01 21.57
C ALA A 445 20.78 -0.90 22.20
N ALA A 446 21.00 -1.61 23.32
CA ALA A 446 22.28 -1.66 24.03
C ALA A 446 23.28 -2.66 23.43
N ARG A 447 22.99 -3.25 22.24
CA ARG A 447 23.81 -4.26 21.57
C ARG A 447 24.11 -5.50 22.43
N ARG A 448 23.24 -5.81 23.40
CA ARG A 448 23.30 -7.02 24.24
C ARG A 448 22.63 -8.23 23.59
N VAL A 449 21.74 -7.99 22.63
CA VAL A 449 21.13 -9.00 21.76
C VAL A 449 21.42 -8.60 20.32
N SER A 450 21.81 -9.58 19.50
CA SER A 450 22.18 -9.38 18.10
C SER A 450 20.99 -9.03 17.21
N ASP A 451 21.25 -8.47 16.03
CA ASP A 451 20.22 -8.20 15.03
C ASP A 451 19.58 -9.53 14.56
N GLU A 452 20.39 -10.58 14.40
CA GLU A 452 19.95 -11.92 14.00
C GLU A 452 19.00 -12.56 15.02
N ASP A 453 19.30 -12.43 16.31
CA ASP A 453 18.47 -12.99 17.38
C ASP A 453 17.15 -12.25 17.55
N VAL A 454 17.16 -10.91 17.41
CA VAL A 454 15.93 -10.11 17.41
C VAL A 454 15.09 -10.44 16.17
N THR A 455 15.68 -10.56 14.98
CA THR A 455 14.96 -10.97 13.77
C THR A 455 14.32 -12.35 13.94
N ARG A 456 15.04 -13.32 14.54
CA ARG A 456 14.49 -14.66 14.81
C ARG A 456 13.32 -14.64 15.78
N TYR A 457 13.40 -13.83 16.85
CA TYR A 457 12.27 -13.64 17.76
C TYR A 457 11.06 -13.02 17.05
N LEU A 458 11.26 -11.94 16.30
CA LEU A 458 10.19 -11.27 15.56
C LEU A 458 9.57 -12.20 14.51
N TRP A 459 10.39 -12.98 13.80
CA TRP A 459 9.96 -14.04 12.89
C TRP A 459 9.02 -15.02 13.60
N ASN A 460 9.47 -15.63 14.70
CA ASN A 460 8.66 -16.60 15.44
C ASN A 460 7.31 -16.01 15.84
N ARG A 461 7.33 -14.79 16.38
CA ARG A 461 6.14 -14.10 16.84
C ARG A 461 5.17 -13.81 15.70
N VAL A 462 5.64 -13.17 14.63
CA VAL A 462 4.79 -12.78 13.50
C VAL A 462 4.23 -14.00 12.76
N MET A 463 5.00 -15.08 12.62
CA MET A 463 4.49 -16.32 12.00
C MET A 463 3.39 -16.98 12.84
N ARG A 464 3.48 -16.91 14.18
CA ARG A 464 2.41 -17.39 15.07
C ARG A 464 1.18 -16.47 15.03
N ASP A 465 1.37 -15.16 14.96
CA ASP A 465 0.26 -14.21 14.78
C ASP A 465 -0.44 -14.44 13.42
N ASP A 466 0.32 -14.70 12.35
CA ASP A 466 -0.22 -15.04 11.03
C ASP A 466 -0.99 -16.37 11.06
N HIS A 467 -0.46 -17.37 11.78
CA HIS A 467 -1.17 -18.62 12.02
C HIS A 467 -2.52 -18.38 12.70
N VAL A 468 -2.60 -17.56 13.75
CA VAL A 468 -3.88 -17.24 14.41
C VAL A 468 -4.81 -16.43 13.49
N MET A 469 -4.28 -15.64 12.55
CA MET A 469 -5.09 -14.90 11.56
C MET A 469 -5.52 -15.72 10.33
N ARG A 470 -4.98 -16.93 10.11
CA ARG A 470 -5.13 -17.71 8.86
C ARG A 470 -6.55 -17.80 8.29
N HIS A 471 -7.56 -17.97 9.15
CA HIS A 471 -8.96 -18.10 8.72
C HIS A 471 -9.63 -16.75 8.39
N ALA A 472 -9.16 -15.65 8.97
CA ALA A 472 -9.55 -14.29 8.62
C ALA A 472 -8.83 -13.84 7.33
N SER A 473 -7.55 -14.18 7.18
CA SER A 473 -6.71 -13.80 6.04
C SER A 473 -7.09 -14.49 4.73
N GLY A 474 -7.68 -15.68 4.79
CA GLY A 474 -8.17 -16.39 3.60
C GLY A 474 -7.03 -16.71 2.63
N ALA A 475 -7.16 -16.31 1.36
CA ALA A 475 -6.14 -16.58 0.34
C ALA A 475 -4.80 -15.87 0.64
N LEU A 476 -4.83 -14.68 1.26
CA LEU A 476 -3.64 -13.87 1.52
C LEU A 476 -2.66 -14.54 2.49
N HIS A 477 -3.13 -15.43 3.37
CA HIS A 477 -2.28 -16.23 4.27
C HIS A 477 -1.25 -17.08 3.51
N ARG A 478 -1.62 -17.61 2.34
CA ARG A 478 -0.76 -18.51 1.55
C ARG A 478 0.07 -17.80 0.48
N ARG A 479 -0.09 -16.48 0.33
CA ARG A 479 0.65 -15.73 -0.69
C ARG A 479 1.98 -15.28 -0.13
N THR A 480 3.06 -15.57 -0.82
CA THR A 480 4.42 -15.13 -0.48
C THR A 480 4.92 -14.20 -1.58
N TRP A 481 6.10 -13.63 -1.37
CA TRP A 481 6.82 -12.94 -2.43
C TRP A 481 6.84 -13.77 -3.72
N PRO A 482 6.49 -13.17 -4.88
CA PRO A 482 6.60 -13.86 -6.15
C PRO A 482 8.07 -14.16 -6.47
N PRO A 483 8.35 -15.28 -7.17
CA PRO A 483 9.69 -15.57 -7.66
C PRO A 483 10.15 -14.47 -8.64
N LEU A 484 11.43 -14.11 -8.55
CA LEU A 484 12.06 -13.13 -9.44
C LEU A 484 12.71 -13.78 -10.67
N THR A 485 12.95 -15.08 -10.60
CA THR A 485 13.51 -15.91 -11.67
C THR A 485 12.71 -17.20 -11.77
N ASP A 486 12.77 -17.87 -12.91
CA ASP A 486 12.25 -19.23 -13.03
C ASP A 486 13.03 -20.19 -12.12
N ALA A 487 12.34 -21.25 -11.67
CA ALA A 487 13.01 -22.37 -11.03
C ALA A 487 13.86 -23.09 -12.07
N SER A 488 15.17 -23.17 -11.82
CA SER A 488 16.15 -23.87 -12.67
C SER A 488 15.89 -25.36 -12.76
#